data_AF-A0A212CNB0-F1
#
_entry.id   AF-A0A212CNB0-F1
#
_cell.length_a   1.000
_cell.length_b   1.000
_cell.length_c   1.000
_cell.angle_alpha   90.00
_cell.angle_beta   90.00
_cell.angle_gamma   90.00
#
_symmetry.space_group_name_H-M   'P 1'
#
loop_
_entity.id
_entity.type
_entity.pdbx_description
1 polymer ?
#
loop_
_entity_poly.entity_id
_entity_poly.type
_entity_poly.pdbx_seq_one_letter_code
_entity_poly.pdbx_strand_id
1 'polypeptide(L)'
;EIARSSIQITGALEDQMNQLKQYEHNIINYKNNIDKLEGDHQLIQEALVFDNKHTNYTMEHIRVGWELLLTTIARTINEVETQILTRDAKGITQEQMNEFRASFNHFDRGEAEFARIMTLVDPNGQGTVTFQSFIDFMTRETADTDTAEQVIASFRILASDKPYILAEELRRELPPDQAQYCIKRMPAYSGPGSVPGALDYTAFSSALYGESDL
;
A
#
# COMPACT_ATOMS: atom_id res chain seq x y z
N GLU A 1 -17.02 -0.24 22.19
CA GLU A 1 -15.74 -0.17 21.44
C GLU A 1 -15.52 -1.46 20.64
N ILE A 2 -16.12 -1.57 19.45
CA ILE A 2 -15.87 -2.67 18.51
C ILE A 2 -15.34 -2.13 17.16
N ALA A 3 -15.24 -0.80 17.02
CA ALA A 3 -14.80 -0.12 15.80
C ALA A 3 -13.26 -0.06 15.61
N ARG A 4 -12.49 -0.66 16.52
CA ARG A 4 -11.01 -0.62 16.52
C ARG A 4 -10.34 -1.99 16.46
N SER A 5 -11.09 -3.05 16.25
CA SER A 5 -10.46 -4.27 15.74
C SER A 5 -10.15 -4.05 14.28
N SER A 6 -9.06 -3.30 14.01
CA SER A 6 -8.22 -3.56 12.86
C SER A 6 -8.01 -5.07 12.87
N ILE A 7 -8.78 -5.78 12.05
CA ILE A 7 -8.56 -7.20 11.85
C ILE A 7 -7.12 -7.21 11.33
N GLN A 8 -6.17 -7.58 12.19
CA GLN A 8 -4.79 -7.80 11.81
C GLN A 8 -4.81 -9.05 10.93
N ILE A 9 -5.32 -8.90 9.71
CA ILE A 9 -5.18 -9.93 8.70
C ILE A 9 -3.77 -9.73 8.20
N THR A 10 -2.82 -10.45 8.78
CA THR A 10 -1.47 -10.56 8.24
C THR A 10 -1.53 -11.52 7.05
N GLY A 11 -1.04 -11.10 5.88
CA GLY A 11 -1.07 -11.92 4.66
C GLY A 11 -1.23 -11.10 3.37
N ALA A 12 -1.19 -11.79 2.23
CA ALA A 12 -1.42 -11.20 0.92
C ALA A 12 -2.86 -10.67 0.82
N LEU A 13 -3.08 -9.59 0.06
CA LEU A 13 -4.41 -8.96 -0.09
C LEU A 13 -5.45 -9.96 -0.64
N GLU A 14 -5.01 -10.90 -1.46
CA GLU A 14 -5.79 -11.99 -2.03
C GLU A 14 -6.30 -12.95 -0.95
N ASP A 15 -5.45 -13.32 0.00
CA ASP A 15 -5.84 -14.19 1.11
C ASP A 15 -6.84 -13.48 2.02
N GLN A 16 -6.62 -12.18 2.28
CA GLN A 16 -7.56 -11.35 3.04
C GLN A 16 -8.93 -11.31 2.35
N MET A 17 -8.94 -11.07 1.03
CA MET A 17 -10.17 -11.03 0.23
C MET A 17 -10.90 -12.37 0.28
N ASN A 18 -10.18 -13.49 0.10
CA ASN A 18 -10.76 -14.82 0.16
C ASN A 18 -11.39 -15.13 1.53
N GLN A 19 -10.71 -14.76 2.62
CA GLN A 19 -11.26 -14.91 3.97
C GLN A 19 -12.51 -14.05 4.18
N LEU A 20 -12.49 -12.79 3.76
CA LEU A 20 -13.64 -11.89 3.88
C LEU A 20 -14.84 -12.39 3.08
N LYS A 21 -14.61 -12.93 1.88
CA LYS A 21 -15.66 -13.57 1.07
C LYS A 21 -16.23 -14.82 1.73
N GLN A 22 -15.40 -15.60 2.42
CA GLN A 22 -15.88 -16.74 3.20
C GLN A 22 -16.72 -16.28 4.40
N TYR A 23 -16.32 -15.23 5.10
CA TYR A 23 -17.12 -14.64 6.17
C TYR A 23 -18.45 -14.10 5.66
N GLU A 24 -18.45 -13.37 4.53
CA GLU A 24 -19.66 -12.88 3.86
C GLU A 24 -20.63 -14.04 3.57
N HIS A 25 -20.13 -15.14 3.00
CA HIS A 25 -20.94 -16.33 2.74
C HIS A 25 -21.52 -16.94 4.02
N ASN A 26 -20.71 -17.06 5.09
CA ASN A 26 -21.15 -17.58 6.38
C ASN A 26 -22.23 -16.70 7.02
N ILE A 27 -22.08 -15.37 6.94
CA ILE A 27 -23.05 -14.40 7.42
C ILE A 27 -24.36 -14.56 6.64
N ILE A 28 -24.32 -14.61 5.30
CA ILE A 28 -25.52 -14.81 4.48
C ILE A 28 -26.22 -16.13 4.84
N ASN A 29 -25.49 -17.22 5.04
CA ASN A 29 -26.08 -18.51 5.43
C ASN A 29 -26.73 -18.46 6.83
N TYR A 30 -26.19 -17.65 7.74
CA TYR A 30 -26.73 -17.50 9.09
C TYR A 30 -28.02 -16.66 9.13
N LYS A 31 -28.38 -15.96 8.04
CA LYS A 31 -29.61 -15.15 7.92
C LYS A 31 -30.87 -15.93 8.30
N ASN A 32 -30.95 -17.21 7.95
CA ASN A 32 -32.09 -18.07 8.30
C ASN A 32 -32.32 -18.17 9.83
N ASN A 33 -31.24 -18.11 10.63
CA ASN A 33 -31.36 -18.14 12.09
C ASN A 33 -31.90 -16.82 12.64
N ILE A 34 -31.52 -15.70 12.03
CA ILE A 34 -32.06 -14.37 12.38
C ILE A 34 -33.56 -14.31 12.04
N ASP A 35 -33.95 -14.82 10.88
CA ASP A 35 -35.36 -14.88 10.46
C ASP A 35 -36.21 -15.75 11.38
N LYS A 36 -35.64 -16.86 11.87
CA LYS A 36 -36.31 -17.69 12.88
C LYS A 36 -36.52 -16.93 14.19
N LEU A 37 -35.51 -16.23 14.68
CA LEU A 37 -35.60 -15.43 15.91
C LEU A 37 -36.63 -14.29 15.77
N GLU A 38 -36.71 -13.69 14.58
CA GLU A 38 -37.73 -12.70 14.24
C GLU A 38 -39.16 -13.30 14.33
N GLY A 39 -39.34 -14.52 13.81
CA GLY A 39 -40.60 -15.25 13.97
C GLY A 39 -40.96 -15.56 15.43
N ASP A 40 -39.99 -16.03 16.22
CA ASP A 40 -40.19 -16.29 17.65
C ASP A 40 -40.54 -14.99 18.41
N HIS A 41 -39.90 -13.87 18.06
CA HIS A 41 -40.21 -12.56 18.63
C HIS A 41 -41.63 -12.11 18.32
N GLN A 42 -42.10 -12.31 17.09
CA GLN A 42 -43.46 -11.98 16.67
C GLN A 42 -44.50 -12.75 17.50
N LEU A 43 -44.31 -14.05 17.72
CA LEU A 43 -45.21 -14.87 18.55
C LEU A 43 -45.27 -14.38 20.00
N ILE A 44 -44.12 -13.97 20.56
CA ILE A 44 -44.02 -13.42 21.91
C ILE A 44 -44.79 -12.09 22.02
N GLN A 45 -44.71 -11.22 21.00
CA GLN A 45 -45.47 -9.97 20.95
C GLN A 45 -46.98 -10.21 20.82
N GLU A 46 -47.40 -11.16 19.98
CA GLU A 46 -48.82 -11.55 19.84
C GLU A 46 -49.40 -12.12 21.14
N ALA A 47 -48.56 -12.79 21.93
CA ALA A 47 -48.91 -13.28 23.27
C ALA A 47 -48.85 -12.18 24.36
N LEU A 48 -48.54 -10.93 24.00
CA LEU A 48 -48.40 -9.77 24.90
C LEU A 48 -47.34 -9.97 26.00
N VAL A 49 -46.30 -10.73 25.71
CA VAL A 49 -45.17 -10.96 26.63
C VAL A 49 -44.05 -9.98 26.29
N PHE A 50 -43.81 -9.02 27.17
CA PHE A 50 -42.81 -7.96 26.94
C PHE A 50 -41.52 -8.12 27.75
N ASP A 51 -41.53 -8.98 28.77
CA ASP A 51 -40.39 -9.21 29.65
C ASP A 51 -39.82 -10.62 29.45
N ASN A 52 -38.56 -10.69 29.01
CA ASN A 52 -37.83 -11.94 28.86
C ASN A 52 -36.61 -11.96 29.79
N LYS A 53 -36.78 -12.53 30.99
CA LYS A 53 -35.73 -12.60 32.02
C LYS A 53 -34.58 -13.56 31.70
N HIS A 54 -34.69 -14.32 30.60
CA HIS A 54 -33.70 -15.33 30.23
C HIS A 54 -32.58 -14.79 29.35
N THR A 55 -32.70 -13.55 28.85
CA THR A 55 -31.69 -12.91 28.01
C THR A 55 -31.63 -11.41 28.27
N ASN A 56 -30.43 -10.85 28.21
CA ASN A 56 -30.22 -9.40 28.26
C ASN A 56 -30.29 -8.75 26.86
N TYR A 57 -30.39 -9.55 25.80
CA TYR A 57 -30.50 -9.08 24.42
C TYR A 57 -31.97 -8.99 24.01
N THR A 58 -32.36 -7.81 23.55
CA THR A 58 -33.65 -7.57 22.91
C THR A 58 -33.53 -7.87 21.41
N MET A 59 -34.66 -8.12 20.74
CA MET A 59 -34.64 -8.30 19.29
C MET A 59 -34.07 -7.08 18.57
N GLU A 60 -34.28 -5.88 19.11
CA GLU A 60 -33.71 -4.64 18.57
C GLU A 60 -32.17 -4.62 18.61
N HIS A 61 -31.56 -5.06 19.72
CA HIS A 61 -30.10 -5.20 19.78
C HIS A 61 -29.58 -6.16 18.71
N ILE A 62 -30.29 -7.25 18.45
CA ILE A 62 -29.92 -8.23 17.43
C ILE A 62 -30.05 -7.64 16.03
N ARG A 63 -31.13 -6.92 15.70
CA ARG A 63 -31.31 -6.28 14.39
C ARG A 63 -30.22 -5.27 14.11
N VAL A 64 -29.97 -4.35 15.05
CA VAL A 64 -28.93 -3.32 14.89
C VAL A 64 -27.55 -3.97 14.75
N GLY A 65 -27.24 -4.98 15.58
CA GLY A 65 -25.98 -5.70 15.50
C GLY A 65 -25.79 -6.44 14.16
N TRP A 66 -26.86 -7.02 13.63
CA TRP A 66 -26.86 -7.73 12.34
C TRP A 66 -26.62 -6.79 11.16
N GLU A 67 -27.36 -5.67 11.09
CA GLU A 67 -27.19 -4.65 10.04
C GLU A 67 -25.81 -4.01 10.08
N LEU A 68 -25.30 -3.75 11.28
CA LEU A 68 -23.93 -3.25 11.48
C LEU A 68 -22.90 -4.28 10.97
N LEU A 69 -23.09 -5.57 11.26
CA LEU A 69 -22.21 -6.63 10.78
C LEU A 69 -22.18 -6.69 9.25
N LEU A 70 -23.35 -6.67 8.59
CA LEU A 70 -23.47 -6.66 7.13
C LEU A 70 -22.77 -5.45 6.51
N THR A 71 -23.00 -4.26 7.07
CA THR A 71 -22.37 -3.03 6.58
C THR A 71 -20.85 -3.07 6.78
N THR A 72 -20.39 -3.62 7.90
CA THR A 72 -18.96 -3.71 8.23
C THR A 72 -18.25 -4.64 7.26
N ILE A 73 -18.77 -5.86 7.03
CA ILE A 73 -18.12 -6.81 6.11
C ILE A 73 -18.06 -6.26 4.69
N ALA A 74 -19.14 -5.63 4.21
CA ALA A 74 -19.18 -5.03 2.88
C ALA A 74 -18.16 -3.89 2.73
N ARG A 75 -18.04 -3.03 3.75
CA ARG A 75 -17.05 -1.94 3.75
C ARG A 75 -15.62 -2.50 3.73
N THR A 76 -15.31 -3.48 4.58
CA THR A 76 -13.97 -4.07 4.64
C THR A 76 -13.60 -4.78 3.33
N ILE A 77 -14.56 -5.46 2.67
CA ILE A 77 -14.34 -6.04 1.34
C ILE A 77 -13.97 -4.94 0.33
N ASN A 78 -14.77 -3.87 0.24
CA ASN A 78 -14.49 -2.77 -0.68
C ASN A 78 -13.14 -2.09 -0.41
N GLU A 79 -12.75 -1.95 0.86
CA GLU A 79 -11.46 -1.40 1.25
C GLU A 79 -10.28 -2.27 0.77
N VAL A 80 -10.37 -3.60 0.92
CA VAL A 80 -9.34 -4.52 0.43
C VAL A 80 -9.31 -4.56 -1.09
N GLU A 81 -10.47 -4.55 -1.75
CA GLU A 81 -10.56 -4.49 -3.22
C GLU A 81 -9.91 -3.22 -3.78
N THR A 82 -10.18 -2.07 -3.15
CA THR A 82 -9.55 -0.79 -3.51
C THR A 82 -8.03 -0.82 -3.32
N GLN A 83 -7.54 -1.49 -2.27
CA GLN A 83 -6.11 -1.69 -2.05
C GLN A 83 -5.47 -2.55 -3.15
N ILE A 84 -6.14 -3.63 -3.57
CA ILE A 84 -5.66 -4.48 -4.69
C ILE A 84 -5.59 -3.67 -5.98
N LEU A 85 -6.66 -2.94 -6.32
CA LEU A 85 -6.70 -2.11 -7.51
C LEU A 85 -5.61 -1.03 -7.51
N THR A 86 -5.36 -0.40 -6.35
CA THR A 86 -4.29 0.60 -6.20
C THR A 86 -2.91 -0.03 -6.40
N ARG A 87 -2.68 -1.18 -5.76
CA ARG A 87 -1.42 -1.93 -5.89
C ARG A 87 -1.15 -2.25 -7.36
N ASP A 88 -2.14 -2.80 -8.04
CA ASP A 88 -2.01 -3.22 -9.44
C ASP A 88 -1.87 -2.01 -10.38
N ALA A 89 -2.62 -0.92 -10.14
CA ALA A 89 -2.53 0.31 -10.93
C ALA A 89 -1.18 1.02 -10.79
N LYS A 90 -0.53 0.89 -9.63
CA LYS A 90 0.78 1.50 -9.35
C LYS A 90 1.96 0.53 -9.55
N GLY A 91 1.71 -0.71 -9.95
CA GLY A 91 2.75 -1.72 -10.13
C GLY A 91 3.51 -2.09 -8.85
N ILE A 92 2.88 -1.97 -7.69
CA ILE A 92 3.53 -2.20 -6.39
C ILE A 92 3.72 -3.70 -6.18
N THR A 93 4.94 -4.12 -5.89
CA THR A 93 5.23 -5.55 -5.60
C THR A 93 4.69 -5.97 -4.24
N GLN A 94 4.50 -7.28 -4.05
CA GLN A 94 4.03 -7.81 -2.75
C GLN A 94 5.02 -7.52 -1.60
N GLU A 95 6.33 -7.42 -1.90
CA GLU A 95 7.35 -7.07 -0.93
C GLU A 95 7.26 -5.58 -0.54
N GLN A 96 7.17 -4.67 -1.51
CA GLN A 96 6.95 -3.25 -1.25
C GLN A 96 5.66 -3.01 -0.46
N MET A 97 4.60 -3.75 -0.78
CA MET A 97 3.34 -3.70 -0.06
C MET A 97 3.49 -4.13 1.42
N ASN A 98 4.29 -5.17 1.66
CA ASN A 98 4.60 -5.64 3.02
C ASN A 98 5.48 -4.64 3.77
N GLU A 99 6.44 -4.00 3.09
CA GLU A 99 7.25 -2.92 3.64
C GLU A 99 6.38 -1.71 4.02
N PHE A 100 5.47 -1.28 3.15
CA PHE A 100 4.52 -0.20 3.47
C PHE A 100 3.65 -0.55 4.67
N ARG A 101 3.20 -1.80 4.82
CA ARG A 101 2.45 -2.26 6.01
C ARG A 101 3.31 -2.27 7.26
N ALA A 102 4.54 -2.78 7.19
CA ALA A 102 5.47 -2.81 8.31
C ALA A 102 5.81 -1.39 8.77
N SER A 103 6.10 -0.51 7.81
CA SER A 103 6.27 0.91 8.02
C SER A 103 5.03 1.52 8.65
N PHE A 104 3.83 1.33 8.10
CA PHE A 104 2.59 1.91 8.66
C PHE A 104 2.33 1.48 10.11
N ASN A 105 2.54 0.20 10.43
CA ASN A 105 2.41 -0.32 11.79
C ASN A 105 3.48 0.23 12.76
N HIS A 106 4.66 0.58 12.24
CA HIS A 106 5.72 1.22 13.02
C HIS A 106 5.52 2.75 13.14
N PHE A 107 4.93 3.37 12.11
CA PHE A 107 4.59 4.80 12.05
C PHE A 107 3.49 5.18 13.04
N ASP A 108 2.65 4.22 13.47
CA ASP A 108 1.62 4.40 14.52
C ASP A 108 2.21 4.61 15.95
N ARG A 109 3.54 4.83 16.09
CA ARG A 109 4.25 4.91 17.38
C ARG A 109 5.15 6.15 17.59
N GLY A 110 5.16 7.17 16.70
CA GLY A 110 6.07 8.33 16.83
C GLY A 110 5.45 9.68 16.43
N GLU A 111 5.39 10.64 17.36
CA GLU A 111 4.56 11.87 17.26
C GLU A 111 5.08 12.99 16.33
N ALA A 112 6.38 13.09 16.03
CA ALA A 112 6.93 14.28 15.36
C ALA A 112 6.86 14.23 13.81
N GLU A 113 7.20 13.09 13.21
CA GLU A 113 7.13 12.90 11.76
C GLU A 113 5.69 12.67 11.29
N PHE A 114 4.89 12.05 12.17
CA PHE A 114 3.46 11.82 11.97
C PHE A 114 2.71 13.13 11.72
N ALA A 115 2.98 14.22 12.46
CA ALA A 115 2.28 15.49 12.27
C ALA A 115 2.47 16.10 10.86
N ARG A 116 3.64 15.90 10.24
CA ARG A 116 3.95 16.37 8.88
C ARG A 116 3.26 15.50 7.82
N ILE A 117 3.31 14.18 8.01
CA ILE A 117 2.63 13.24 7.11
C ILE A 117 1.11 13.45 7.21
N MET A 118 0.57 13.62 8.42
CA MET A 118 -0.84 13.90 8.73
C MET A 118 -1.40 15.08 7.95
N THR A 119 -0.64 16.18 7.86
CA THR A 119 -1.09 17.39 7.14
C THR A 119 -1.18 17.19 5.62
N LEU A 120 -0.46 16.21 5.08
CA LEU A 120 -0.47 15.87 3.66
C LEU A 120 -1.48 14.77 3.32
N VAL A 121 -1.66 13.79 4.20
CA VAL A 121 -2.51 12.60 3.97
C VAL A 121 -3.94 12.76 4.52
N ASP A 122 -4.16 13.71 5.41
CA ASP A 122 -5.46 14.08 5.98
C ASP A 122 -5.71 15.59 5.82
N PRO A 123 -5.92 16.08 4.58
CA PRO A 123 -6.19 17.49 4.32
C PRO A 123 -7.51 17.98 4.94
N ASN A 124 -8.38 17.05 5.36
CA ASN A 124 -9.65 17.35 6.03
C ASN A 124 -9.51 17.45 7.55
N GLY A 125 -8.34 17.13 8.12
CA GLY A 125 -8.07 17.19 9.56
C GLY A 125 -8.98 16.29 10.40
N GLN A 126 -9.42 15.15 9.86
CA GLN A 126 -10.24 14.19 10.59
C GLN A 126 -9.48 13.52 11.76
N GLY A 127 -8.16 13.63 11.80
CA GLY A 127 -7.34 13.05 12.86
C GLY A 127 -7.09 11.56 12.66
N THR A 128 -7.34 11.02 11.46
CA THR A 128 -7.12 9.61 11.13
C THR A 128 -6.47 9.46 9.74
N VAL A 129 -5.32 8.77 9.67
CA VAL A 129 -4.70 8.37 8.40
C VAL A 129 -5.19 7.00 7.99
N THR A 130 -5.78 6.89 6.81
CA THR A 130 -6.05 5.56 6.23
C THR A 130 -4.79 4.99 5.61
N PHE A 131 -4.65 3.67 5.64
CA PHE A 131 -3.54 2.99 5.00
C PHE A 131 -3.47 3.26 3.48
N GLN A 132 -4.63 3.49 2.85
CA GLN A 132 -4.72 3.92 1.45
C GLN A 132 -4.06 5.29 1.23
N SER A 133 -4.41 6.29 2.04
CA SER A 133 -3.78 7.62 1.98
C SER A 133 -2.27 7.55 2.21
N PHE A 134 -1.82 6.63 3.06
CA PHE A 134 -0.40 6.37 3.29
C PHE A 134 0.29 5.76 2.06
N ILE A 135 -0.31 4.79 1.38
CA ILE A 135 0.23 4.26 0.12
C ILE A 135 0.31 5.34 -0.94
N ASP A 136 -0.73 6.16 -1.10
CA ASP A 136 -0.73 7.25 -2.07
C ASP A 136 0.37 8.28 -1.79
N PHE A 137 0.65 8.55 -0.52
CA PHE A 137 1.77 9.38 -0.10
C PHE A 137 3.13 8.71 -0.38
N MET A 138 3.33 7.48 0.11
CA MET A 138 4.59 6.76 -0.05
C MET A 138 4.92 6.59 -1.53
N THR A 139 3.95 6.20 -2.35
CA THR A 139 4.15 6.04 -3.80
C THR A 139 4.38 7.36 -4.52
N ARG A 140 3.88 8.48 -4.00
CA ARG A 140 4.16 9.81 -4.53
C ARG A 140 5.55 10.32 -4.12
N GLU A 141 5.98 10.07 -2.88
CA GLU A 141 7.35 10.38 -2.44
C GLU A 141 8.39 9.43 -3.06
N THR A 142 8.06 8.16 -3.27
CA THR A 142 8.96 7.23 -3.96
C THR A 142 8.91 7.39 -5.47
N ALA A 143 7.86 7.98 -6.06
CA ALA A 143 7.90 8.38 -7.47
C ALA A 143 8.97 9.46 -7.76
N ASP A 144 9.47 10.14 -6.73
CA ASP A 144 10.66 11.01 -6.78
C ASP A 144 11.99 10.25 -6.59
N THR A 145 12.01 8.91 -6.66
CA THR A 145 13.27 8.19 -6.88
C THR A 145 13.64 8.23 -8.36
N ASP A 146 14.81 8.83 -8.64
CA ASP A 146 15.30 9.09 -10.00
C ASP A 146 15.13 7.86 -10.90
N THR A 147 14.26 7.98 -11.91
CA THR A 147 14.12 6.97 -12.96
C THR A 147 15.44 6.80 -13.72
N ALA A 148 15.64 5.63 -14.35
CA ALA A 148 16.82 5.40 -15.20
C ALA A 148 17.04 6.56 -16.20
N GLU A 149 15.95 7.12 -16.73
CA GLU A 149 15.95 8.23 -17.68
C GLU A 149 16.45 9.55 -17.07
N GLN A 150 16.08 9.85 -15.82
CA GLN A 150 16.57 11.01 -15.08
C GLN A 150 18.06 10.89 -14.73
N VAL A 151 18.50 9.68 -14.36
CA VAL A 151 19.93 9.41 -14.13
C VAL A 151 20.73 9.52 -15.43
N ILE A 152 20.19 8.99 -16.54
CA ILE A 152 20.77 9.15 -17.89
C ILE A 152 20.85 10.62 -18.29
N ALA A 153 19.81 11.40 -18.02
CA ALA A 153 19.81 12.84 -18.29
C ALA A 153 20.88 13.58 -17.47
N SER A 154 21.04 13.23 -16.20
CA SER A 154 22.07 13.78 -15.32
C SER A 154 23.48 13.47 -15.84
N PHE A 155 23.76 12.21 -16.19
CA PHE A 155 25.04 11.84 -16.78
C PHE A 155 25.28 12.49 -18.15
N ARG A 156 24.24 12.68 -18.96
CA ARG A 156 24.33 13.40 -20.24
C ARG A 156 24.79 14.85 -20.04
N ILE A 157 24.27 15.54 -19.01
CA ILE A 157 24.70 16.90 -18.66
C ILE A 157 26.17 16.90 -18.24
N LEU A 158 26.59 15.96 -17.38
CA LEU A 158 27.99 15.84 -16.96
C LEU A 158 28.92 15.53 -18.14
N ALA A 159 28.45 14.74 -19.11
CA ALA A 159 29.14 14.41 -20.33
C ALA A 159 29.08 15.52 -21.40
N SER A 160 28.55 16.71 -21.10
CA SER A 160 28.41 17.80 -22.07
C SER A 160 27.69 17.35 -23.36
N ASP A 161 26.55 16.66 -23.19
CA ASP A 161 25.72 16.10 -24.26
C ASP A 161 26.37 15.01 -25.15
N LYS A 162 27.55 14.52 -24.78
CA LYS A 162 28.14 13.35 -25.42
C LYS A 162 27.37 12.08 -25.06
N PRO A 163 27.26 11.10 -25.97
CA PRO A 163 26.60 9.82 -25.69
C PRO A 163 27.44 8.88 -24.80
N TYR A 164 28.59 9.35 -24.30
CA TYR A 164 29.51 8.62 -23.43
C TYR A 164 30.16 9.58 -22.43
N ILE A 165 30.66 9.05 -21.31
CA ILE A 165 31.39 9.82 -20.30
C ILE A 165 32.78 9.23 -20.06
N LEU A 166 33.76 10.06 -19.71
CA LEU A 166 35.12 9.60 -19.38
C LEU A 166 35.33 9.51 -17.87
N ALA A 167 36.25 8.64 -17.44
CA ALA A 167 36.62 8.49 -16.03
C ALA A 167 37.07 9.80 -15.36
N GLU A 168 37.77 10.67 -16.10
CA GLU A 168 38.21 11.97 -15.60
C GLU A 168 37.03 12.94 -15.39
N GLU A 169 35.99 12.84 -16.22
CA GLU A 169 34.76 13.64 -16.08
C GLU A 169 33.99 13.20 -14.83
N LEU A 170 33.86 11.89 -14.60
CA LEU A 170 33.27 11.37 -13.37
C LEU A 170 34.05 11.80 -12.13
N ARG A 171 35.39 11.75 -12.15
CA ARG A 171 36.24 12.16 -11.02
C ARG A 171 36.19 13.66 -10.74
N ARG A 172 35.92 14.48 -11.76
CA ARG A 172 35.83 15.94 -11.63
C ARG A 172 34.49 16.38 -11.06
N GLU A 173 33.41 15.72 -11.47
CA GLU A 173 32.04 16.15 -11.16
C GLU A 173 31.43 15.41 -9.96
N LEU A 174 31.91 14.20 -9.63
CA LEU A 174 31.38 13.39 -8.53
C LEU A 174 32.38 13.24 -7.38
N PRO A 175 31.89 13.00 -6.14
CA PRO A 175 32.74 12.62 -5.01
C PRO A 175 33.61 11.39 -5.34
N PRO A 176 34.83 11.28 -4.78
CA PRO A 176 35.81 10.25 -5.15
C PRO A 176 35.26 8.81 -5.11
N ASP A 177 34.49 8.49 -4.07
CA ASP A 177 33.92 7.16 -3.89
C ASP A 177 32.86 6.82 -4.93
N GLN A 178 32.04 7.81 -5.31
CA GLN A 178 30.99 7.67 -6.33
C GLN A 178 31.57 7.57 -7.73
N ALA A 179 32.59 8.39 -8.03
CA ALA A 179 33.32 8.31 -9.29
C ALA A 179 33.97 6.93 -9.47
N GLN A 180 34.64 6.43 -8.42
CA GLN A 180 35.29 5.13 -8.47
C GLN A 180 34.29 3.97 -8.61
N TYR A 181 33.12 4.08 -7.97
CA TYR A 181 32.03 3.14 -8.14
C TYR A 181 31.53 3.10 -9.59
N CYS A 182 31.22 4.26 -10.17
CA CYS A 182 30.77 4.39 -11.55
C CYS A 182 31.79 3.82 -12.53
N ILE A 183 33.07 4.18 -12.40
CA ILE A 183 34.15 3.70 -13.29
C ILE A 183 34.28 2.16 -13.24
N LYS A 184 34.10 1.56 -12.07
CA LYS A 184 34.24 0.10 -11.91
C LYS A 184 33.05 -0.69 -12.45
N ARG A 185 31.85 -0.09 -12.43
CA ARG A 185 30.58 -0.76 -12.78
C ARG A 185 30.08 -0.40 -14.18
N MET A 186 30.47 0.74 -14.74
CA MET A 186 30.04 1.15 -16.07
C MET A 186 30.73 0.31 -17.15
N PRO A 187 29.97 -0.25 -18.11
CA PRO A 187 30.55 -0.92 -19.26
C PRO A 187 31.20 0.10 -20.21
N ALA A 188 32.08 -0.39 -21.09
CA ALA A 188 32.73 0.45 -22.09
C ALA A 188 31.75 0.81 -23.23
N TYR A 189 31.76 2.07 -23.64
CA TYR A 189 30.90 2.56 -24.72
C TYR A 189 31.39 2.06 -26.08
N SER A 190 30.50 1.38 -26.82
CA SER A 190 30.80 0.76 -28.12
C SER A 190 30.08 1.42 -29.30
N GLY A 191 29.48 2.60 -29.09
CA GLY A 191 28.74 3.32 -30.13
C GLY A 191 29.60 4.17 -31.08
N PRO A 192 28.96 4.82 -32.07
CA PRO A 192 29.65 5.68 -33.03
C PRO A 192 30.33 6.87 -32.33
N GLY A 193 31.60 7.10 -32.66
CA GLY A 193 32.42 8.14 -31.99
C GLY A 193 33.04 7.71 -30.66
N SER A 194 33.05 6.40 -30.35
CA SER A 194 33.74 5.87 -29.17
C SER A 194 35.23 6.22 -29.17
N VAL A 195 35.74 6.57 -27.99
CA VAL A 195 37.14 6.90 -27.74
C VAL A 195 37.70 5.95 -26.67
N PRO A 196 39.04 5.76 -26.61
CA PRO A 196 39.65 4.95 -25.56
C PRO A 196 39.25 5.43 -24.16
N GLY A 197 38.67 4.54 -23.35
CA GLY A 197 38.21 4.85 -22.00
C GLY A 197 36.81 5.48 -21.91
N ALA A 198 36.05 5.50 -23.01
CA ALA A 198 34.64 5.89 -23.00
C ALA A 198 33.78 4.89 -22.22
N LEU A 199 32.94 5.39 -21.30
CA LEU A 199 32.03 4.62 -20.47
C LEU A 199 30.58 4.87 -20.89
N ASP A 200 29.78 3.82 -20.86
CA ASP A 200 28.37 3.84 -21.22
C ASP A 200 27.49 4.00 -19.99
N TYR A 201 27.10 5.24 -19.72
CA TYR A 201 26.21 5.56 -18.63
C TYR A 201 24.76 5.14 -18.91
N THR A 202 24.37 4.94 -20.18
CA THR A 202 23.02 4.49 -20.53
C THR A 202 22.84 3.03 -20.16
N ALA A 203 23.78 2.18 -20.57
CA ALA A 203 23.79 0.77 -20.18
C ALA A 203 23.93 0.58 -18.66
N PHE A 204 24.72 1.42 -18.00
CA PHE A 204 24.86 1.39 -16.54
C PHE A 204 23.56 1.77 -15.81
N SER A 205 22.91 2.87 -16.19
CA SER A 205 21.64 3.27 -15.58
C SER A 205 20.53 2.26 -15.89
N SER A 206 20.44 1.74 -17.13
CA SER A 206 19.49 0.68 -17.44
C SER A 206 19.74 -0.61 -16.67
N ALA A 207 20.99 -0.98 -16.38
CA ALA A 207 21.30 -2.15 -15.55
C ALA A 207 20.99 -1.91 -14.06
N LEU A 208 21.27 -0.70 -13.55
CA LEU A 208 21.05 -0.34 -12.15
C LEU A 208 19.57 -0.35 -11.77
N TYR A 209 18.69 0.03 -12.70
CA TYR A 209 17.24 0.10 -12.49
C TYR A 209 16.47 -1.04 -13.18
N GLY A 210 17.07 -1.74 -14.15
CA GLY A 210 16.44 -2.84 -14.88
C GLY A 210 16.57 -4.22 -14.23
N GLU A 211 17.38 -4.37 -13.18
CA GLU A 211 17.41 -5.59 -12.35
C GLU A 211 16.29 -5.61 -11.28
N SER A 212 15.48 -4.57 -11.14
CA SER A 212 14.38 -4.52 -10.16
C SER A 212 13.03 -5.09 -10.65
N ASP A 213 12.92 -5.47 -11.93
CA ASP A 213 11.67 -5.96 -12.55
C ASP A 213 11.72 -7.45 -12.97
N LEU A 214 12.54 -8.29 -12.30
CA LEU A 214 12.66 -9.72 -12.62
C LEU A 214 12.61 -10.64 -11.39
#